data_AF-A0A934ERJ1-F1
#
_entry.id   AF-A0A934ERJ1-F1
#
_cell.length_a   1.000
_cell.length_b   1.000
_cell.length_c   1.000
_cell.angle_alpha   90.00
_cell.angle_beta   90.00
_cell.angle_gamma   90.00
#
_symmetry.space_group_name_H-M   'P 1'
#
loop_
_entity.id
_entity.type
_entity.pdbx_description
1 polymer ?
#
loop_
_entity_poly.entity_id
_entity_poly.type
_entity_poly.pdbx_seq_one_letter_code
_entity_poly.pdbx_strand_id
1 'polypeptide(L)'
;MDFLEGIIIDNLSFAGTSEDVLGKSLKIPRIVIKHSPQSLLKGKLNIYNAVVIAPELTIEKPTDIWSLLDAFKANFDKIEMPAAFKANFDKIEMPAYMDILNQGVEIRDLKIHIKENTQTNSPEIKLSGVNITFLPYAGSFKDIIIKGNIEDEFLGNYSFTMNLHPNIPSLEIEANAKNIMLNEEFLARFPYIGKMLWNDYKPTGTINVSCRASFNNQNKQKKMDHVINVNLNGLDAMYENWPFLIYHLNGDVELNTEKLYLKGIVGYIKSGNCTSQAEFKGEFD
;
A
#
# COMPACT_ATOMS: atom_id res chain seq x y z
N MET A 1 -35.14 2.43 -7.53
CA MET A 1 -34.18 1.40 -7.94
C MET A 1 -33.97 1.60 -9.42
N ASP A 2 -32.87 2.25 -9.80
CA ASP A 2 -32.54 2.40 -11.22
C ASP A 2 -31.90 1.09 -11.69
N PHE A 3 -32.60 0.37 -12.56
CA PHE A 3 -32.25 -0.99 -13.00
C PHE A 3 -30.89 -1.05 -13.71
N LEU A 4 -30.39 0.10 -14.17
CA LEU A 4 -29.11 0.25 -14.85
C LEU A 4 -27.96 0.64 -13.90
N GLU A 5 -28.27 1.28 -12.77
CA GLU A 5 -27.23 1.76 -11.85
C GLU A 5 -26.66 0.65 -10.95
N GLY A 6 -27.44 -0.42 -10.73
CA GLY A 6 -27.08 -1.57 -9.88
C GLY A 6 -27.83 -1.58 -8.55
N ILE A 7 -27.47 -2.52 -7.67
CA ILE A 7 -28.04 -2.61 -6.31
C ILE A 7 -27.21 -1.72 -5.40
N ILE A 8 -27.86 -0.73 -4.77
CA ILE A 8 -27.21 0.23 -3.87
C ILE A 8 -27.39 -0.25 -2.43
N ILE A 9 -26.29 -0.27 -1.68
CA ILE A 9 -26.26 -0.46 -0.23
C ILE A 9 -25.62 0.77 0.38
N ASP A 10 -26.36 1.48 1.23
CA ASP A 10 -25.88 2.71 1.86
C ASP A 10 -25.62 2.51 3.36
N ASN A 11 -24.69 3.29 3.89
CA ASN A 11 -24.42 3.47 5.33
C ASN A 11 -24.11 2.17 6.11
N LEU A 12 -23.22 1.33 5.57
CA LEU A 12 -22.68 0.22 6.34
C LEU A 12 -21.58 0.71 7.27
N SER A 13 -21.55 0.18 8.49
CA SER A 13 -20.51 0.48 9.46
C SER A 13 -20.18 -0.75 10.29
N PHE A 14 -18.90 -1.03 10.43
CA PHE A 14 -18.36 -2.08 11.28
C PHE A 14 -17.41 -1.43 12.29
N ALA A 15 -17.57 -1.77 13.56
CA ALA A 15 -16.69 -1.35 14.63
C ALA A 15 -16.30 -2.59 15.44
N GLY A 16 -15.01 -2.75 15.70
CA GLY A 16 -14.52 -3.88 16.49
C GLY A 16 -14.92 -3.75 17.95
N THR A 17 -15.55 -4.80 18.47
CA THR A 17 -16.07 -4.84 19.85
C THR A 17 -15.29 -5.78 20.77
N SER A 18 -14.47 -6.68 20.22
CA SER A 18 -13.58 -7.54 21.01
C SER A 18 -12.21 -6.90 21.19
N GLU A 19 -11.48 -7.38 22.20
CA GLU A 19 -10.17 -6.84 22.61
C GLU A 19 -9.20 -6.67 21.43
N ASP A 20 -9.11 -7.66 20.55
CA ASP A 20 -8.18 -7.69 19.41
C ASP A 20 -8.53 -6.72 18.26
N VAL A 21 -9.76 -6.22 18.21
CA VAL A 21 -10.23 -5.30 17.16
C VAL A 21 -10.77 -3.98 17.70
N LEU A 22 -10.63 -3.75 19.01
CA LEU A 22 -11.14 -2.55 19.66
C LEU A 22 -10.49 -1.29 19.05
N GLY A 23 -11.32 -0.32 18.68
CA GLY A 23 -10.88 0.91 18.02
C GLY A 23 -10.56 0.78 16.53
N LYS A 24 -10.67 -0.43 15.93
CA LYS A 24 -10.65 -0.63 14.48
C LYS A 24 -12.08 -0.45 13.94
N SER A 25 -12.21 0.25 12.82
CA SER A 25 -13.52 0.50 12.22
C SER A 25 -13.47 0.61 10.70
N LEU A 26 -14.58 0.25 10.06
CA LEU A 26 -14.80 0.41 8.63
C LEU A 26 -16.17 1.03 8.43
N LYS A 27 -16.21 2.26 7.91
CA LYS A 27 -17.44 2.92 7.48
C LYS A 27 -17.49 2.90 5.96
N ILE A 28 -18.64 2.56 5.42
CA ILE A 28 -18.87 2.49 3.98
C ILE A 28 -20.15 3.26 3.68
N PRO A 29 -20.02 4.52 3.24
CA PRO A 29 -21.17 5.35 2.89
C PRO A 29 -22.03 4.71 1.80
N ARG A 30 -21.39 4.09 0.80
CA ARG A 30 -22.08 3.51 -0.34
C ARG A 30 -21.32 2.34 -0.98
N ILE A 31 -22.06 1.29 -1.31
CA ILE A 31 -21.65 0.19 -2.20
C ILE A 31 -22.63 0.12 -3.36
N VAL A 32 -22.10 0.01 -4.57
CA VAL A 32 -22.88 -0.27 -5.77
C VAL A 32 -22.50 -1.66 -6.28
N ILE A 33 -23.42 -2.61 -6.13
CA ILE A 33 -23.27 -3.96 -6.67
C ILE A 33 -23.78 -3.95 -8.11
N LYS A 34 -22.88 -4.16 -9.06
CA LYS A 34 -23.18 -4.19 -10.49
C LYS A 34 -23.62 -5.58 -10.91
N HIS A 35 -24.69 -5.64 -11.70
CA HIS A 35 -25.26 -6.88 -12.20
C HIS A 35 -25.63 -6.76 -13.68
N SER A 36 -25.75 -7.90 -14.37
CA SER A 36 -26.22 -7.96 -15.75
C SER A 36 -27.73 -7.71 -15.81
N PRO A 37 -28.20 -6.65 -16.50
CA PRO A 37 -29.63 -6.41 -16.68
C PRO A 37 -30.32 -7.56 -17.44
N GLN A 38 -29.65 -8.13 -18.45
CA GLN A 38 -30.18 -9.21 -19.27
C GLN A 38 -30.38 -10.51 -18.48
N SER A 39 -29.44 -10.83 -17.57
CA SER A 39 -29.58 -11.99 -16.70
C SER A 39 -30.75 -11.81 -15.74
N LEU A 40 -30.92 -10.60 -15.21
CA LEU A 40 -31.98 -10.26 -14.26
C LEU A 40 -33.37 -10.38 -14.90
N LEU A 41 -33.53 -9.96 -16.16
CA LEU A 41 -34.76 -10.18 -16.95
C LEU A 41 -35.10 -11.67 -17.14
N LYS A 42 -34.09 -12.55 -17.10
CA LYS A 42 -34.26 -14.02 -17.16
C LYS A 42 -34.44 -14.65 -15.77
N GLY A 43 -34.68 -13.84 -14.73
CA GLY A 43 -34.83 -14.30 -13.34
C GLY A 43 -33.51 -14.74 -12.69
N LYS A 44 -32.35 -14.38 -13.26
CA LYS A 44 -31.02 -14.75 -12.74
C LYS A 44 -30.25 -13.52 -12.28
N LEU A 45 -29.88 -13.47 -11.01
CA LEU A 45 -28.98 -12.43 -10.51
C LEU A 45 -27.53 -12.79 -10.88
N ASN A 46 -26.96 -12.09 -11.86
CA ASN A 46 -25.56 -12.22 -12.23
C ASN A 46 -24.83 -10.93 -11.87
N ILE A 47 -24.28 -10.90 -10.67
CA ILE A 47 -23.37 -9.83 -10.21
C ILE A 47 -22.03 -10.04 -10.92
N TYR A 48 -21.27 -8.97 -11.16
CA TYR A 48 -19.95 -9.06 -11.78
C TYR A 48 -18.90 -8.11 -11.18
N ASN A 49 -19.32 -7.05 -10.47
CA ASN A 49 -18.44 -6.04 -9.87
C ASN A 49 -19.12 -5.45 -8.62
N ALA A 50 -18.33 -5.05 -7.63
CA ALA A 50 -18.76 -4.20 -6.53
C ALA A 50 -17.90 -2.92 -6.47
N VAL A 51 -18.55 -1.76 -6.45
CA VAL A 51 -17.89 -0.45 -6.32
C VAL A 51 -18.19 0.12 -4.94
N VAL A 52 -17.17 0.23 -4.10
CA VAL A 52 -17.20 0.83 -2.76
C VAL A 52 -16.76 2.27 -2.85
N ILE A 53 -17.59 3.21 -2.40
CA ILE A 53 -17.37 4.65 -2.58
C ILE A 53 -17.14 5.33 -1.23
N ALA A 54 -16.04 6.08 -1.15
CA ALA A 54 -15.60 6.85 0.01
C ALA A 54 -15.56 6.06 1.34
N PRO A 55 -15.08 4.80 1.37
CA PRO A 55 -14.95 4.11 2.64
C PRO A 55 -13.91 4.79 3.54
N GLU A 56 -14.12 4.70 4.84
CA GLU A 56 -13.20 5.18 5.86
C GLU A 56 -12.77 3.99 6.73
N LEU A 57 -11.48 3.68 6.69
CA LEU A 57 -10.86 2.56 7.39
C LEU A 57 -9.93 3.07 8.48
N THR A 58 -10.20 2.69 9.73
CA THR A 58 -9.30 2.90 10.87
C THR A 58 -8.71 1.58 11.30
N ILE A 59 -7.39 1.49 11.21
CA ILE A 59 -6.62 0.31 11.57
C ILE A 59 -5.47 0.66 12.51
N GLU A 60 -5.08 -0.34 13.28
CA GLU A 60 -3.82 -0.32 13.99
C GLU A 60 -2.71 -0.69 13.02
N LYS A 61 -1.55 -0.06 13.17
CA LYS A 61 -0.34 -0.42 12.45
C LYS A 61 -0.05 -1.92 12.68
N PRO A 62 0.14 -2.71 11.62
CA PRO A 62 0.47 -4.11 11.78
C PRO A 62 1.82 -4.26 12.50
N THR A 63 1.91 -5.22 13.41
CA THR A 63 3.15 -5.54 14.14
C THR A 63 4.26 -5.97 13.19
N ASP A 64 3.91 -6.77 12.18
CA ASP A 64 4.81 -7.25 11.15
C ASP A 64 4.03 -7.74 9.91
N ILE A 65 4.74 -7.79 8.78
CA ILE A 65 4.15 -8.22 7.49
C ILE A 65 3.75 -9.70 7.49
N TRP A 66 4.42 -10.55 8.28
CA TRP A 66 4.14 -12.00 8.28
C TRP A 66 2.84 -12.30 8.99
N SER A 67 2.60 -11.68 10.15
CA SER A 67 1.32 -11.78 10.87
C SER A 67 0.15 -11.31 9.99
N LEU A 68 0.37 -10.26 9.17
CA LEU A 68 -0.63 -9.81 8.20
C LEU A 68 -0.89 -10.87 7.11
N LEU A 69 0.17 -11.42 6.49
CA LEU A 69 0.05 -12.44 5.44
C LEU A 69 -0.56 -13.76 5.97
N ASP A 70 -0.18 -14.17 7.17
CA ASP A 70 -0.73 -15.36 7.84
C ASP A 70 -2.22 -15.14 8.19
N ALA A 71 -2.61 -13.94 8.61
CA ALA A 71 -4.02 -13.59 8.83
C ALA A 71 -4.83 -13.59 7.53
N PHE A 72 -4.27 -13.05 6.43
CA PHE A 72 -4.89 -13.17 5.11
C PHE A 72 -5.07 -14.63 4.73
N LYS A 73 -4.01 -15.44 4.76
CA LYS A 73 -4.08 -16.87 4.47
C LYS A 73 -5.13 -17.58 5.31
N ALA A 74 -5.16 -17.35 6.63
CA ALA A 74 -6.13 -17.97 7.52
C ALA A 74 -7.58 -17.64 7.13
N ASN A 75 -7.89 -16.47 6.58
CA ASN A 75 -9.23 -16.13 6.11
C ASN A 75 -9.61 -16.84 4.80
N PHE A 76 -8.63 -17.21 3.96
CA PHE A 76 -8.85 -18.03 2.79
C PHE A 76 -8.91 -19.53 3.13
N ASP A 77 -8.16 -19.97 4.15
CA ASP A 77 -8.11 -21.36 4.62
C ASP A 77 -9.32 -21.72 5.53
N LYS A 78 -9.83 -20.79 6.37
CA LYS A 78 -10.95 -20.99 7.33
C LYS A 78 -12.31 -21.27 6.67
N ILE A 79 -12.36 -21.41 5.36
CA ILE A 79 -13.53 -21.90 4.62
C ILE A 79 -13.54 -23.44 4.69
N GLU A 80 -13.31 -24.00 5.87
CA GLU A 80 -13.53 -25.42 6.13
C GLU A 80 -14.99 -25.62 6.53
N MET A 81 -15.77 -26.25 5.65
CA MET A 81 -17.11 -26.72 5.99
C MET A 81 -17.06 -27.82 7.07
N PRO A 82 -18.10 -27.95 7.92
CA PRO A 82 -18.22 -29.04 8.88
C PRO A 82 -18.03 -30.42 8.21
N ALA A 83 -17.34 -31.34 8.89
CA ALA A 83 -16.98 -32.66 8.37
C ALA A 83 -18.15 -33.48 7.80
N ALA A 84 -19.39 -33.21 8.24
CA ALA A 84 -20.61 -33.84 7.73
C ALA A 84 -20.91 -33.53 6.24
N PHE A 85 -20.29 -32.49 5.66
CA PHE A 85 -20.41 -32.13 4.24
C PHE A 85 -19.21 -32.58 3.39
N LYS A 86 -18.15 -33.14 4.01
CA LYS A 86 -16.86 -33.45 3.37
C LYS A 86 -16.86 -34.72 2.52
N ALA A 87 -17.89 -35.58 2.65
CA ALA A 87 -17.94 -36.89 1.99
C ALA A 87 -18.37 -36.86 0.50
N ASN A 88 -18.81 -35.71 -0.03
CA ASN A 88 -19.35 -35.62 -1.40
C ASN A 88 -18.63 -34.61 -2.31
N PHE A 89 -17.54 -33.98 -1.88
CA PHE A 89 -16.85 -32.95 -2.66
C PHE A 89 -15.32 -33.08 -2.59
N ASP A 90 -14.75 -33.86 -3.51
CA ASP A 90 -13.30 -33.91 -3.80
C ASP A 90 -12.79 -32.68 -4.58
N LYS A 91 -13.49 -31.53 -4.46
CA LYS A 91 -13.06 -30.26 -5.04
C LYS A 91 -13.35 -29.16 -4.04
N ILE A 92 -12.29 -28.65 -3.41
CA ILE A 92 -12.31 -27.44 -2.61
C ILE A 92 -12.62 -26.30 -3.60
N GLU A 93 -13.88 -25.86 -3.67
CA GLU A 93 -14.27 -24.68 -4.42
C GLU A 93 -14.12 -23.45 -3.54
N MET A 94 -13.49 -22.40 -4.09
CA MET A 94 -13.44 -21.06 -3.51
C MET A 94 -14.84 -20.61 -3.10
N PRO A 95 -15.01 -19.69 -2.13
CA PRO A 95 -16.33 -19.30 -1.71
C PRO A 95 -17.13 -18.76 -2.90
N ALA A 96 -18.40 -19.16 -3.01
CA ALA A 96 -19.25 -18.96 -4.19
C ALA A 96 -19.39 -17.50 -4.66
N TYR A 97 -19.06 -16.50 -3.82
CA TYR A 97 -19.06 -15.09 -4.21
C TYR A 97 -17.86 -14.68 -5.09
N MET A 98 -16.79 -15.48 -5.12
CA MET A 98 -15.57 -15.19 -5.91
C MET A 98 -15.77 -15.43 -7.41
N ASP A 99 -16.62 -16.38 -7.79
CA ASP A 99 -17.02 -16.56 -9.20
C ASP A 99 -18.00 -15.47 -9.67
N ILE A 100 -18.63 -14.77 -8.71
CA ILE A 100 -19.67 -13.76 -8.91
C ILE A 100 -19.07 -12.34 -9.05
N LEU A 101 -17.82 -12.10 -8.64
CA LEU A 101 -17.13 -10.82 -8.79
C LEU A 101 -16.00 -10.90 -9.82
N ASN A 102 -16.28 -11.49 -10.97
CA ASN A 102 -15.27 -11.78 -12.00
C ASN A 102 -14.63 -10.53 -12.64
N GLN A 103 -15.22 -9.34 -12.50
CA GLN A 103 -14.60 -8.07 -12.87
C GLN A 103 -13.95 -7.35 -11.67
N GLY A 104 -13.97 -7.97 -10.50
CA GLY A 104 -13.27 -7.49 -9.31
C GLY A 104 -14.09 -6.59 -8.39
N VAL A 105 -13.37 -5.92 -7.50
CA VAL A 105 -13.90 -4.93 -6.56
C VAL A 105 -13.14 -3.63 -6.74
N GLU A 106 -13.87 -2.53 -6.91
CA GLU A 106 -13.31 -1.19 -6.97
C GLU A 106 -13.58 -0.47 -5.65
N ILE A 107 -12.56 0.18 -5.11
CA ILE A 107 -12.66 1.10 -4.00
C ILE A 107 -12.26 2.48 -4.50
N ARG A 108 -13.13 3.47 -4.31
CA ARG A 108 -12.92 4.85 -4.76
C ARG A 108 -12.86 5.79 -3.56
N ASP A 109 -11.88 6.69 -3.55
CA ASP A 109 -11.69 7.70 -2.50
C ASP A 109 -11.62 7.11 -1.08
N LEU A 110 -10.89 6.01 -0.90
CA LEU A 110 -10.67 5.41 0.42
C LEU A 110 -9.85 6.36 1.29
N LYS A 111 -10.31 6.53 2.53
CA LYS A 111 -9.59 7.19 3.61
C LYS A 111 -9.05 6.14 4.57
N ILE A 112 -7.75 6.15 4.82
CA ILE A 112 -7.09 5.22 5.73
C ILE A 112 -6.48 6.00 6.90
N HIS A 113 -6.79 5.52 8.09
CA HIS A 113 -6.38 6.04 9.38
C HIS A 113 -5.55 4.96 10.06
N ILE A 114 -4.22 5.11 10.02
CA ILE A 114 -3.27 4.13 10.60
C ILE A 114 -2.74 4.70 11.91
N LYS A 115 -3.07 4.04 13.02
CA LYS A 115 -2.65 4.45 14.37
C LYS A 115 -1.62 3.48 14.94
N GLU A 116 -0.66 3.97 15.73
CA GLU A 116 0.28 3.10 16.45
C GLU A 116 -0.47 2.24 17.48
N ASN A 117 -1.47 2.82 18.13
CA ASN A 117 -2.42 2.11 18.98
C ASN A 117 -3.80 2.79 18.86
N THR A 118 -4.80 2.05 18.42
CA THR A 118 -6.17 2.53 18.15
C THR A 118 -6.92 3.00 19.39
N GLN A 119 -6.48 2.60 20.58
CA GLN A 119 -7.10 2.91 21.88
C GLN A 119 -6.49 4.16 22.54
N THR A 120 -5.46 4.76 21.94
CA THR A 120 -4.76 5.93 22.48
C THR A 120 -4.79 7.10 21.49
N ASN A 121 -4.45 8.31 21.95
CA ASN A 121 -4.21 9.47 21.08
C ASN A 121 -2.81 9.42 20.42
N SER A 122 -2.41 8.24 19.95
CA SER A 122 -1.13 8.05 19.26
C SER A 122 -1.09 8.85 17.95
N PRO A 123 0.12 9.22 17.48
CA PRO A 123 0.29 9.77 16.14
C PRO A 123 -0.36 8.87 15.08
N GLU A 124 -0.99 9.50 14.10
CA GLU A 124 -1.78 8.82 13.08
C GLU A 124 -1.26 9.20 11.69
N ILE A 125 -1.11 8.20 10.82
CA ILE A 125 -0.89 8.40 9.40
C ILE A 125 -2.26 8.41 8.73
N LYS A 126 -2.58 9.52 8.06
CA LYS A 126 -3.82 9.68 7.29
C LYS A 126 -3.50 9.64 5.81
N LEU A 127 -4.19 8.77 5.09
CA LEU A 127 -4.14 8.68 3.64
C LEU A 127 -5.54 8.96 3.11
N SER A 128 -5.65 9.81 2.09
CA SER A 128 -6.89 10.11 1.39
C SER A 128 -6.72 9.94 -0.12
N GLY A 129 -7.82 9.93 -0.88
CA GLY A 129 -7.75 9.80 -2.34
C GLY A 129 -7.21 8.44 -2.80
N VAL A 130 -7.30 7.40 -1.96
CA VAL A 130 -6.79 6.07 -2.29
C VAL A 130 -7.81 5.35 -3.16
N ASN A 131 -7.48 5.13 -4.42
CA ASN A 131 -8.28 4.30 -5.33
C ASN A 131 -7.64 2.92 -5.41
N ILE A 132 -8.41 1.85 -5.16
CA ILE A 132 -7.91 0.47 -5.17
C ILE A 132 -8.80 -0.38 -6.08
N THR A 133 -8.20 -1.22 -6.92
CA THR A 133 -8.93 -2.25 -7.66
C THR A 133 -8.35 -3.61 -7.32
N PHE A 134 -9.22 -4.52 -6.89
CA PHE A 134 -8.92 -5.93 -6.67
C PHE A 134 -9.39 -6.71 -7.88
N LEU A 135 -8.46 -7.29 -8.63
CA LEU A 135 -8.77 -8.07 -9.83
C LEU A 135 -8.45 -9.55 -9.59
N PRO A 136 -9.37 -10.47 -9.96
CA PRO A 136 -9.03 -11.89 -10.01
C PRO A 136 -8.03 -12.16 -11.13
N TYR A 137 -7.07 -13.05 -10.88
CA TYR A 137 -6.15 -13.52 -11.91
C TYR A 137 -6.75 -14.70 -12.68
N ALA A 138 -6.76 -14.64 -14.01
CA ALA A 138 -7.34 -15.67 -14.88
C ALA A 138 -8.80 -16.04 -14.51
N GLY A 139 -9.58 -15.08 -14.00
CA GLY A 139 -10.98 -15.30 -13.58
C GLY A 139 -11.13 -16.03 -12.25
N SER A 140 -10.05 -16.26 -11.51
CA SER A 140 -10.04 -16.87 -10.18
C SER A 140 -9.34 -15.94 -9.19
N PHE A 141 -9.85 -15.88 -7.96
CA PHE A 141 -9.18 -15.17 -6.87
C PHE A 141 -8.07 -15.99 -6.20
N LYS A 142 -7.61 -17.07 -6.85
CA LYS A 142 -6.43 -17.84 -6.39
C LYS A 142 -5.19 -16.97 -6.28
N ASP A 143 -5.08 -15.98 -7.16
CA ASP A 143 -4.15 -14.86 -7.07
C ASP A 143 -4.96 -13.57 -7.21
N ILE A 144 -4.55 -12.54 -6.48
CA ILE A 144 -5.25 -11.26 -6.42
C ILE A 144 -4.28 -10.17 -6.83
N ILE A 145 -4.60 -9.47 -7.91
CA ILE A 145 -3.87 -8.28 -8.33
C ILE A 145 -4.57 -7.08 -7.70
N ILE A 146 -3.84 -6.36 -6.87
CA ILE A 146 -4.30 -5.14 -6.23
C ILE A 146 -3.57 -3.99 -6.92
N LYS A 147 -4.30 -3.10 -7.59
CA LYS A 147 -3.73 -1.87 -8.13
C LYS A 147 -4.28 -0.70 -7.37
N GLY A 148 -3.45 0.28 -7.09
CA GLY A 148 -3.94 1.52 -6.53
C GLY A 148 -3.14 2.73 -6.88
N ASN A 149 -3.81 3.87 -6.81
CA ASN A 149 -3.20 5.18 -6.92
C ASN A 149 -3.62 6.00 -5.71
N ILE A 150 -2.72 6.87 -5.27
CA ILE A 150 -2.94 7.82 -4.19
C ILE A 150 -2.70 9.19 -4.80
N GLU A 151 -3.74 10.02 -4.78
CA GLU A 151 -3.67 11.44 -5.11
C GLU A 151 -3.92 12.21 -3.81
N ASP A 152 -2.86 12.41 -3.02
CA ASP A 152 -2.93 13.10 -1.74
C ASP A 152 -2.24 14.46 -1.86
N GLU A 153 -2.86 15.51 -1.31
CA GLU A 153 -2.34 16.88 -1.39
C GLU A 153 -0.93 17.03 -0.82
N PHE A 154 -0.53 16.17 0.11
CA PHE A 154 0.73 16.27 0.83
C PHE A 154 1.73 15.21 0.45
N LEU A 155 1.28 13.97 0.29
CA LEU A 155 2.16 12.88 -0.10
C LEU A 155 2.44 13.00 -1.62
N GLY A 156 1.53 13.56 -2.41
CA GLY A 156 1.64 13.62 -3.86
C GLY A 156 1.11 12.37 -4.54
N ASN A 157 1.63 12.06 -5.73
CA ASN A 157 1.10 11.02 -6.60
C ASN A 157 1.88 9.71 -6.45
N TYR A 158 1.20 8.68 -5.98
CA TYR A 158 1.73 7.32 -5.86
C TYR A 158 0.91 6.38 -6.69
N SER A 159 1.59 5.36 -7.21
CA SER A 159 0.96 4.19 -7.79
C SER A 159 1.58 2.96 -7.16
N PHE A 160 0.77 1.93 -6.96
CA PHE A 160 1.26 0.63 -6.54
C PHE A 160 0.51 -0.49 -7.25
N THR A 161 1.21 -1.60 -7.42
CA THR A 161 0.64 -2.89 -7.78
C THR A 161 1.10 -3.90 -6.73
N MET A 162 0.20 -4.74 -6.28
CA MET A 162 0.51 -5.86 -5.41
C MET A 162 -0.03 -7.14 -6.02
N ASN A 163 0.80 -8.18 -6.06
CA ASN A 163 0.36 -9.53 -6.40
C ASN A 163 0.32 -10.35 -5.11
N LEU A 164 -0.89 -10.66 -4.65
CA LEU A 164 -1.11 -11.50 -3.48
C LEU A 164 -1.43 -12.91 -3.95
N HIS A 165 -0.79 -13.90 -3.34
CA HIS A 165 -1.03 -15.32 -3.60
C HIS A 165 -1.61 -15.99 -2.34
N PRO A 166 -2.91 -15.88 -2.01
CA PRO A 166 -3.43 -16.33 -0.71
C PRO A 166 -3.08 -17.77 -0.30
N ASN A 167 -2.95 -18.69 -1.27
CA ASN A 167 -2.62 -20.10 -1.02
C ASN A 167 -1.17 -20.30 -0.54
N ILE A 168 -0.26 -19.44 -0.99
CA ILE A 168 1.17 -19.45 -0.69
C ILE A 168 1.46 -18.09 -0.05
N PRO A 169 1.61 -17.96 1.28
CA PRO A 169 1.64 -16.67 1.97
C PRO A 169 2.79 -15.79 1.46
N SER A 170 2.52 -15.09 0.35
CA SER A 170 3.49 -14.36 -0.45
C SER A 170 2.82 -13.17 -1.10
N LEU A 171 3.61 -12.12 -1.22
CA LEU A 171 3.19 -10.81 -1.67
C LEU A 171 4.34 -10.19 -2.45
N GLU A 172 4.05 -9.80 -3.68
CA GLU A 172 4.92 -8.94 -4.45
C GLU A 172 4.33 -7.54 -4.44
N ILE A 173 5.17 -6.53 -4.27
CA ILE A 173 4.79 -5.12 -4.26
C ILE A 173 5.68 -4.39 -5.25
N GLU A 174 5.08 -3.63 -6.14
CA GLU A 174 5.74 -2.59 -6.91
C GLU A 174 5.07 -1.27 -6.59
N ALA A 175 5.83 -0.29 -6.12
CA ALA A 175 5.34 1.04 -5.82
C ALA A 175 6.22 2.09 -6.49
N ASN A 176 5.59 3.15 -7.00
CA ASN A 176 6.27 4.25 -7.64
C ASN A 176 5.64 5.56 -7.18
N ALA A 177 6.51 6.53 -6.91
CA ALA A 177 6.14 7.89 -6.53
C ALA A 177 7.01 8.86 -7.30
N LYS A 178 6.40 9.89 -7.87
CA LYS A 178 7.11 10.88 -8.67
C LYS A 178 6.88 12.28 -8.12
N ASN A 179 7.90 13.10 -8.23
CA ASN A 179 7.88 14.49 -7.81
C ASN A 179 7.50 14.69 -6.34
N ILE A 180 7.98 13.81 -5.44
CA ILE A 180 7.77 13.97 -4.00
C ILE A 180 8.59 15.18 -3.54
N MET A 181 7.92 16.16 -2.95
CA MET A 181 8.57 17.30 -2.31
C MET A 181 9.03 16.90 -0.90
N LEU A 182 10.35 16.74 -0.72
CA LEU A 182 10.95 16.61 0.59
C LEU A 182 11.08 17.98 1.25
N ASN A 183 10.59 18.07 2.48
CA ASN A 183 10.77 19.19 3.41
C ASN A 183 10.46 18.70 4.84
N GLU A 184 10.59 19.59 5.83
CA GLU A 184 10.30 19.28 7.23
C GLU A 184 8.90 18.73 7.44
N GLU A 185 7.90 19.37 6.83
CA GLU A 185 6.49 19.03 7.00
C GLU A 185 6.19 17.61 6.49
N PHE A 186 6.71 17.26 5.31
CA PHE A 186 6.59 15.92 4.75
C PHE A 186 7.26 14.89 5.66
N LEU A 187 8.52 15.14 6.06
CA LEU A 187 9.28 14.21 6.87
C LEU A 187 8.74 14.05 8.30
N ALA A 188 8.11 15.08 8.86
CA ALA A 188 7.47 15.02 10.18
C ALA A 188 6.32 14.01 10.23
N ARG A 189 5.75 13.60 9.08
CA ARG A 189 4.73 12.54 9.02
C ARG A 189 5.28 11.14 9.21
N PHE A 190 6.59 10.97 9.10
CA PHE A 190 7.28 9.70 9.29
C PHE A 190 8.12 9.79 10.57
N PRO A 191 7.53 9.55 11.76
CA PRO A 191 8.08 9.99 13.05
C PRO A 191 9.46 9.44 13.40
N TYR A 192 9.84 8.30 12.81
CA TYR A 192 11.16 7.69 13.00
C TYR A 192 12.13 8.10 11.89
N ILE A 193 11.92 7.59 10.68
CA ILE A 193 12.85 7.77 9.57
C ILE A 193 12.87 9.22 9.06
N GLY A 194 11.71 9.86 8.99
CA GLY A 194 11.63 11.24 8.50
C GLY A 194 12.26 12.22 9.47
N LYS A 195 12.04 12.04 10.78
CA LYS A 195 12.68 12.87 11.81
C LYS A 195 14.20 12.70 11.82
N MET A 196 14.71 11.48 11.68
CA MET A 196 16.15 11.22 11.54
C MET A 196 16.72 11.94 10.31
N LEU A 197 16.11 11.73 9.13
CA LEU A 197 16.56 12.36 7.89
C LEU A 197 16.54 13.89 7.98
N TRP A 198 15.52 14.46 8.62
CA TRP A 198 15.43 15.91 8.81
C TRP A 198 16.54 16.43 9.73
N ASN A 199 16.76 15.79 10.87
CA ASN A 199 17.79 16.22 11.81
C ASN A 199 19.18 16.13 11.20
N ASP A 200 19.47 15.01 10.53
CA ASP A 200 20.80 14.68 10.05
C ASP A 200 21.15 15.42 8.76
N TYR A 201 20.18 15.65 7.85
CA TYR A 201 20.45 16.13 6.49
C TYR A 201 19.61 17.33 6.03
N LYS A 202 18.53 17.67 6.73
CA LYS A 202 17.59 18.76 6.36
C LYS A 202 17.27 18.82 4.84
N PRO A 203 16.91 17.69 4.21
CA PRO A 203 16.78 17.64 2.76
C PRO A 203 15.59 18.49 2.31
N THR A 204 15.79 19.28 1.27
CA THR A 204 14.76 20.12 0.66
C THR A 204 14.80 20.01 -0.86
N GLY A 205 13.69 19.68 -1.49
CA GLY A 205 13.60 19.55 -2.94
C GLY A 205 12.88 18.29 -3.37
N THR A 206 13.01 17.92 -4.64
CA THR A 206 12.16 16.90 -5.26
C THR A 206 12.89 15.58 -5.45
N ILE A 207 12.22 14.47 -5.14
CA ILE A 207 12.71 13.11 -5.41
C ILE A 207 11.69 12.28 -6.18
N ASN A 208 12.17 11.26 -6.87
CA ASN A 208 11.33 10.15 -7.34
C ASN A 208 11.73 8.90 -6.57
N VAL A 209 10.76 8.06 -6.22
CA VAL A 209 10.99 6.82 -5.48
C VAL A 209 10.34 5.67 -6.23
N SER A 210 11.06 4.56 -6.39
CA SER A 210 10.48 3.28 -6.76
C SER A 210 10.86 2.23 -5.74
N CYS A 211 9.96 1.31 -5.46
CA CYS A 211 10.16 0.20 -4.55
C CYS A 211 9.65 -1.07 -5.21
N ARG A 212 10.45 -2.11 -5.17
CA ARG A 212 10.02 -3.48 -5.41
C ARG A 212 10.30 -4.29 -4.17
N ALA A 213 9.31 -5.02 -3.68
CA ALA A 213 9.47 -5.89 -2.52
C ALA A 213 8.80 -7.23 -2.78
N SER A 214 9.43 -8.31 -2.34
CA SER A 214 8.90 -9.66 -2.38
C SER A 214 8.95 -10.24 -0.98
N PHE A 215 7.81 -10.73 -0.52
CA PHE A 215 7.66 -11.44 0.74
C PHE A 215 7.21 -12.86 0.41
N ASN A 216 7.93 -13.87 0.88
CA ASN A 216 7.60 -15.26 0.63
C ASN A 216 7.76 -16.10 1.90
N ASN A 217 6.64 -16.66 2.38
CA ASN A 217 6.60 -17.53 3.55
C ASN A 217 6.18 -18.98 3.23
N GLN A 218 6.33 -19.45 1.98
CA GLN A 218 5.91 -20.79 1.54
C GLN A 218 6.51 -21.92 2.40
N ASN A 219 7.78 -21.78 2.80
CA ASN A 219 8.53 -22.78 3.56
C ASN A 219 8.73 -22.39 5.03
N LYS A 220 7.93 -21.46 5.58
CA LYS A 220 8.11 -20.88 6.93
C LYS A 220 9.47 -20.19 7.14
N GLN A 221 10.12 -19.76 6.05
CA GLN A 221 11.44 -19.13 6.07
C GLN A 221 11.38 -17.61 6.11
N LYS A 222 10.18 -17.00 6.01
CA LYS A 222 10.00 -15.54 6.06
C LYS A 222 10.99 -14.78 5.17
N LYS A 223 11.13 -15.20 3.91
CA LYS A 223 12.07 -14.58 2.97
C LYS A 223 11.55 -13.23 2.51
N MET A 224 12.33 -12.19 2.75
CA MET A 224 12.06 -10.84 2.29
C MET A 224 13.18 -10.41 1.36
N ASP A 225 12.80 -9.92 0.19
CA ASP A 225 13.71 -9.21 -0.71
C ASP A 225 13.10 -7.86 -1.06
N HIS A 226 13.93 -6.84 -1.22
CA HIS A 226 13.48 -5.53 -1.62
C HIS A 226 14.59 -4.74 -2.30
N VAL A 227 14.16 -3.84 -3.19
CA VAL A 227 15.00 -2.82 -3.82
C VAL A 227 14.21 -1.53 -3.83
N ILE A 228 14.75 -0.50 -3.18
CA ILE A 228 14.25 0.86 -3.16
C ILE A 228 15.23 1.73 -3.94
N ASN A 229 14.74 2.43 -4.96
CA ASN A 229 15.52 3.41 -5.69
C ASN A 229 14.96 4.80 -5.41
N VAL A 230 15.84 5.73 -5.03
CA VAL A 230 15.54 7.14 -4.83
C VAL A 230 16.37 7.94 -5.81
N ASN A 231 15.69 8.61 -6.74
CA ASN A 231 16.31 9.49 -7.71
C ASN A 231 16.20 10.94 -7.21
N LEU A 232 17.35 11.56 -6.98
CA LEU A 232 17.48 12.92 -6.48
C LEU A 232 17.38 13.88 -7.68
N ASN A 233 16.46 14.85 -7.62
CA ASN A 233 16.22 15.81 -8.71
C ASN A 233 16.40 17.24 -8.21
N GLY A 234 17.65 17.66 -8.06
CA GLY A 234 17.98 18.98 -7.57
C GLY A 234 17.67 19.16 -6.07
N LEU A 235 17.97 18.13 -5.27
CA LEU A 235 17.79 18.16 -3.82
C LEU A 235 18.89 19.01 -3.16
N ASP A 236 18.53 19.85 -2.22
CA ASP A 236 19.47 20.55 -1.36
C ASP A 236 19.53 19.83 0.00
N ALA A 237 20.74 19.65 0.56
CA ALA A 237 20.90 18.99 1.85
C ALA A 237 22.07 19.56 2.66
N MET A 238 21.93 19.59 3.98
CA MET A 238 22.94 20.04 4.92
C MET A 238 23.13 18.99 6.01
N TYR A 239 24.31 18.36 6.03
CA TYR A 239 24.64 17.37 7.04
C TYR A 239 24.89 18.03 8.41
N GLU A 240 24.34 17.49 9.49
CA GLU A 240 24.40 18.10 10.82
C GLU A 240 25.83 18.42 11.31
N ASN A 241 26.78 17.53 11.01
CA ASN A 241 28.17 17.66 11.44
C ASN A 241 29.05 18.37 10.39
N TRP A 242 28.45 18.88 9.31
CA TRP A 242 29.17 19.60 8.27
C TRP A 242 28.38 20.83 7.80
N PRO A 243 28.77 22.05 8.22
CA PRO A 243 27.96 23.27 8.08
C PRO A 243 28.00 23.86 6.65
N PHE A 244 28.07 23.02 5.62
CA PHE A 244 28.01 23.44 4.23
C PHE A 244 26.78 22.83 3.58
N LEU A 245 25.94 23.70 3.03
CA LEU A 245 24.81 23.29 2.20
C LEU A 245 25.35 22.75 0.88
N ILE A 246 24.92 21.54 0.54
CA ILE A 246 25.17 20.94 -0.76
C ILE A 246 23.92 21.19 -1.60
N TYR A 247 24.09 21.92 -2.69
CA TYR A 247 23.01 22.34 -3.57
C TYR A 247 22.89 21.44 -4.79
N HIS A 248 21.68 21.30 -5.30
CA HIS A 248 21.38 20.61 -6.55
C HIS A 248 21.96 19.20 -6.63
N LEU A 249 21.76 18.40 -5.58
CA LEU A 249 22.06 16.97 -5.59
C LEU A 249 21.22 16.27 -6.66
N ASN A 250 21.90 15.61 -7.58
CA ASN A 250 21.33 14.81 -8.65
C ASN A 250 22.01 13.46 -8.74
N GLY A 251 21.25 12.39 -8.93
CA GLY A 251 21.77 11.02 -9.04
C GLY A 251 20.85 10.03 -8.36
N ASP A 252 21.30 8.79 -8.21
CA ASP A 252 20.47 7.70 -7.68
C ASP A 252 21.04 7.11 -6.39
N VAL A 253 20.15 6.85 -5.45
CA VAL A 253 20.40 6.07 -4.24
C VAL A 253 19.61 4.76 -4.39
N GLU A 254 20.28 3.62 -4.29
CA GLU A 254 19.61 2.31 -4.25
C GLU A 254 19.84 1.66 -2.90
N LEU A 255 18.78 1.19 -2.26
CA LEU A 255 18.83 0.38 -1.04
C LEU A 255 18.25 -1.00 -1.37
N ASN A 256 19.01 -2.05 -1.13
CA ASN A 256 18.49 -3.41 -1.17
C ASN A 256 18.64 -4.09 0.19
N THR A 257 18.33 -5.39 0.26
CA THR A 257 18.41 -6.18 1.50
C THR A 257 19.80 -6.27 2.12
N GLU A 258 20.85 -6.03 1.33
CA GLU A 258 22.23 -6.18 1.78
C GLU A 258 22.89 -4.83 2.00
N LYS A 259 22.65 -3.85 1.11
CA LYS A 259 23.50 -2.67 0.98
C LYS A 259 22.77 -1.42 0.48
N LEU A 260 23.39 -0.29 0.77
CA LEU A 260 23.08 1.02 0.21
C LEU A 260 24.13 1.39 -0.86
N TYR A 261 23.67 1.83 -2.03
CA TYR A 261 24.50 2.28 -3.14
C TYR A 261 24.21 3.74 -3.46
N LEU A 262 25.27 4.55 -3.50
CA LEU A 262 25.24 5.90 -4.07
C LEU A 262 25.76 5.81 -5.50
N LYS A 263 24.86 5.96 -6.47
CA LYS A 263 25.14 5.78 -7.90
C LYS A 263 25.34 7.14 -8.56
N GLY A 264 26.55 7.70 -8.37
CA GLY A 264 27.00 8.90 -9.08
C GLY A 264 26.19 10.15 -8.71
N ILE A 265 26.07 10.41 -7.41
CA ILE A 265 25.38 11.61 -6.93
C ILE A 265 26.30 12.80 -7.08
N VAL A 266 25.84 13.84 -7.76
CA VAL A 266 26.58 15.08 -7.98
C VAL A 266 25.87 16.23 -7.31
N GLY A 267 26.61 17.06 -6.57
CA GLY A 267 26.11 18.30 -5.99
C GLY A 267 27.16 19.40 -6.01
N TYR A 268 26.78 20.58 -5.56
CA TYR A 268 27.64 21.76 -5.55
C TYR A 268 27.76 22.34 -4.15
N ILE A 269 28.94 22.83 -3.81
CA ILE A 269 29.23 23.50 -2.55
C ILE A 269 29.74 24.90 -2.89
N LYS A 270 29.12 25.92 -2.28
CA LYS A 270 29.53 27.32 -2.46
C LYS A 270 30.34 27.79 -1.27
N SER A 271 31.51 28.36 -1.54
CA SER A 271 32.37 28.99 -0.53
C SER A 271 32.84 30.35 -1.06
N GLY A 272 32.22 31.43 -0.55
CA GLY A 272 32.42 32.78 -1.07
C GLY A 272 32.04 32.90 -2.54
N ASN A 273 33.03 33.26 -3.37
CA ASN A 273 32.87 33.38 -4.83
C ASN A 273 33.23 32.10 -5.59
N CYS A 274 33.60 31.03 -4.89
CA CYS A 274 33.97 29.76 -5.49
C CYS A 274 32.81 28.76 -5.39
N THR A 275 32.59 28.01 -6.47
CA THR A 275 31.68 26.87 -6.50
C THR A 275 32.50 25.63 -6.82
N SER A 276 32.44 24.64 -5.92
CA SER A 276 33.06 23.34 -6.11
C SER A 276 31.98 22.32 -6.43
N GLN A 277 32.26 21.40 -7.34
CA GLN A 277 31.43 20.22 -7.59
C GLN A 277 31.92 19.07 -6.70
N ALA A 278 31.00 18.35 -6.09
CA ALA A 278 31.27 17.14 -5.33
C ALA A 278 30.54 15.95 -5.97
N GLU A 279 31.22 14.82 -6.06
CA GLU A 279 30.64 13.54 -6.48
C GLU A 279 30.67 12.56 -5.30
N PHE A 280 29.52 11.95 -5.02
CA PHE A 280 29.34 10.93 -4.00
C PHE A 280 29.01 9.61 -4.69
N LYS A 281 29.92 8.65 -4.52
CA LYS A 281 29.77 7.29 -5.03
C LYS A 281 30.29 6.33 -3.99
N GLY A 282 29.53 5.26 -3.73
CA GLY A 282 29.91 4.30 -2.73
C GLY A 282 28.90 3.19 -2.57
N GLU A 283 29.32 2.18 -1.82
CA GLU A 283 28.55 1.02 -1.41
C GLU A 283 28.77 0.90 0.10
N PHE A 284 27.68 0.79 0.86
CA PHE A 284 27.67 0.81 2.31
C PHE A 284 26.87 -0.39 2.82
N ASP A 285 27.39 -1.05 3.85
CA ASP A 285 26.74 -2.17 4.55
C ASP A 285 25.75 -1.66 5.62
#